data_AF-A0AAD7CRD2-F1
#
_entry.id   AF-A0AAD7CRD2-F1
#
_cell.length_a   1.000
_cell.length_b   1.000
_cell.length_c   1.000
_cell.angle_alpha   90.00
_cell.angle_beta   90.00
_cell.angle_gamma   90.00
#
_symmetry.space_group_name_H-M   'P 1'
#
loop_
_entity.id
_entity.type
_entity.pdbx_description
1 polymer ?
#
loop_
_entity_poly.entity_id
_entity_poly.type
_entity_poly.pdbx_seq_one_letter_code
_entity_poly.pdbx_strand_id
1 'polypeptide(L)' 'FKRHMVSTGTDHLPFGTGKHACPGRFFAATELKAMLAHLVLNYDVKAEVEGVRPPDNTF' A
#
# COMPACT_ATOMS: atom_id res chain seq x y z
N PHE A 1 -4.75 -18.42 -3.39
CA PHE A 1 -3.74 -17.89 -4.31
C PHE A 1 -4.08 -16.41 -4.60
N LYS A 2 -3.40 -15.50 -3.89
CA LYS A 2 -3.09 -14.13 -4.30
C LYS A 2 -4.25 -13.15 -4.57
N ARG A 3 -4.80 -12.54 -3.50
CA ARG A 3 -5.47 -11.23 -3.62
C ARG A 3 -4.41 -10.19 -3.94
N HIS A 4 -4.25 -9.84 -5.21
CA HIS A 4 -3.46 -8.67 -5.60
C HIS A 4 -4.05 -7.42 -4.93
N MET A 5 -3.24 -6.38 -4.66
CA MET A 5 -3.67 -5.10 -4.02
C MET A 5 -4.88 -4.40 -4.70
N VAL A 6 -5.33 -4.91 -5.84
CA VAL A 6 -6.42 -4.43 -6.69
C VAL A 6 -7.74 -5.18 -6.45
N SER A 7 -7.72 -6.23 -5.61
CA SER A 7 -8.90 -7.03 -5.29
C SER A 7 -9.86 -6.21 -4.44
N THR A 8 -10.96 -5.78 -5.04
CA THR A 8 -12.07 -5.11 -4.35
C THR A 8 -12.93 -6.15 -3.66
N GLY A 9 -13.07 -6.06 -2.35
CA GLY A 9 -13.93 -6.93 -1.54
C GLY A 9 -14.34 -6.23 -0.26
N THR A 10 -15.32 -6.77 0.47
CA THR A 10 -15.74 -6.21 1.77
C THR A 10 -14.59 -6.09 2.76
N ASP A 11 -13.58 -6.95 2.63
CA ASP A 11 -12.44 -7.04 3.53
C ASP A 11 -11.26 -6.16 3.07
N HIS A 12 -11.35 -5.55 1.88
CA HIS A 12 -10.33 -4.68 1.30
C HIS A 12 -10.99 -3.51 0.58
N LEU A 13 -11.15 -2.41 1.32
CA LEU A 13 -11.80 -1.18 0.88
C LEU A 13 -10.88 0.00 0.47
N PRO A 14 -9.53 -0.09 0.37
CA PRO A 14 -8.72 1.10 0.07
C PRO A 14 -9.00 1.68 -1.32
N PHE A 15 -9.53 0.88 -2.23
CA PHE A 15 -9.97 1.31 -3.56
C PHE A 15 -11.50 1.25 -3.73
N GLY A 16 -12.26 1.16 -2.65
CA GLY A 16 -13.71 0.98 -2.70
C GLY A 16 -14.18 -0.38 -3.26
N THR A 17 -15.49 -0.53 -3.43
CA THR A 17 -16.11 -1.76 -3.95
C THR A 17 -17.30 -1.42 -4.87
N GLY A 18 -17.68 -2.39 -5.71
CA GLY A 18 -18.83 -2.27 -6.60
C GLY A 18 -18.71 -1.13 -7.62
N LYS A 19 -19.82 -0.44 -7.88
CA LYS A 19 -19.93 0.65 -8.88
C LYS A 19 -19.06 1.88 -8.57
N HIS A 20 -18.61 2.01 -7.33
CA HIS A 20 -17.77 3.13 -6.87
C HIS A 20 -16.32 2.70 -6.62
N ALA A 21 -15.92 1.51 -7.09
CA ALA A 21 -14.54 1.10 -7.03
C ALA A 21 -13.66 2.05 -7.88
N CYS A 22 -12.48 2.37 -7.35
CA CYS A 22 -11.50 3.20 -8.06
C CYS A 22 -11.12 2.51 -9.39
N PRO A 23 -11.34 3.18 -10.53
CA PRO A 23 -10.99 2.62 -11.84
C PRO A 23 -9.48 2.52 -12.01
N GLY A 24 -8.71 3.42 -11.37
CA GLY A 24 -7.25 3.47 -11.44
C GLY A 24 -6.51 2.50 -10.51
N ARG A 25 -7.20 1.61 -9.77
CA ARG A 25 -6.56 0.75 -8.76
C ARG A 25 -5.43 -0.13 -9.30
N PHE A 26 -5.53 -0.59 -10.55
CA PHE A 26 -4.48 -1.41 -11.17
C PHE A 26 -3.22 -0.62 -11.46
N PHE A 27 -3.41 0.61 -11.93
CA PHE A 27 -2.33 1.55 -12.19
C PHE A 27 -1.64 1.94 -10.88
N ALA A 28 -2.41 2.43 -9.90
CA ALA A 28 -1.89 2.79 -8.58
C ALA A 28 -1.15 1.62 -7.90
N ALA A 29 -1.68 0.40 -7.97
CA ALA A 29 -1.04 -0.78 -7.40
C ALA A 29 0.26 -1.17 -8.12
N THR A 30 0.43 -0.81 -9.39
CA THR A 30 1.64 -1.08 -10.15
C THR A 30 2.70 -0.02 -9.85
N GLU A 31 2.31 1.26 -9.84
CA GLU A 31 3.20 2.36 -9.46
C GLU A 31 3.71 2.20 -8.02
N LEU A 32 2.84 1.89 -7.05
CA LEU A 32 3.25 1.64 -5.67
C LEU A 32 4.31 0.53 -5.56
N LYS A 33 4.14 -0.57 -6.32
CA LYS A 33 5.16 -1.64 -6.35
C LYS A 33 6.46 -1.17 -6.98
N ALA A 34 6.39 -0.40 -8.07
CA ALA A 34 7.58 0.12 -8.73
C ALA A 34 8.35 1.08 -7.80
N MET A 35 7.64 2.00 -7.12
CA MET A 35 8.23 2.91 -6.15
C MET A 35 8.85 2.16 -4.97
N LEU A 36 8.14 1.18 -4.39
CA LEU A 36 8.69 0.36 -3.31
C LEU A 36 9.89 -0.47 -3.75
N ALA A 37 9.86 -1.06 -4.96
CA ALA A 37 11.00 -1.77 -5.50
C ALA A 37 12.21 -0.84 -5.67
N HIS A 38 12.00 0.37 -6.17
CA HIS A 38 13.06 1.37 -6.28
C HIS A 38 13.61 1.78 -4.91
N LEU A 39 12.74 1.95 -3.91
CA LEU A 39 13.14 2.28 -2.55
C LEU A 39 14.04 1.19 -1.96
N VAL A 40 13.61 -0.08 -2.03
CA VAL A 40 14.34 -1.22 -1.44
C VAL A 40 15.67 -1.50 -2.14
N LEU A 41 15.76 -1.27 -3.45
CA LEU A 41 16.99 -1.54 -4.21
C LEU A 41 18.03 -0.42 -4.12
N ASN A 42 17.59 0.83 -3.94
CA ASN A 42 18.49 1.99 -4.04
C ASN A 42 18.71 2.73 -2.71
N TYR A 43 17.93 2.44 -1.67
CA TYR A 43 18.00 3.16 -0.40
C TYR A 43 18.08 2.20 0.79
N ASP A 44 18.89 2.58 1.78
CA ASP A 44 18.89 1.95 3.11
C ASP A 44 17.88 2.69 4.00
N VAL A 45 16.72 2.08 4.21
CA VAL A 45 15.58 2.70 4.90
C VAL A 45 15.69 2.46 6.40
N LYS A 46 15.77 3.54 7.19
CA LYS A 46 15.84 3.48 8.65
C LYS A 46 14.73 4.33 9.27
N ALA A 47 14.22 3.88 10.42
CA ALA A 47 13.35 4.69 11.26
C ALA A 47 14.17 5.80 11.93
N GLU A 48 13.50 6.89 12.32
CA GLU A 48 14.14 8.00 13.04
C GLU A 48 14.79 7.54 14.36
N VAL A 49 14.15 6.59 15.05
CA VAL A 49 14.69 5.90 16.22
C VAL A 49 14.64 4.40 15.98
N GLU A 50 15.80 3.73 16.01
CA GLU A 50 15.88 2.29 15.81
C GLU A 50 15.17 1.52 16.94
N GLY A 51 14.35 0.53 16.57
CA GLY A 51 13.67 -0.36 17.51
C GLY A 51 12.45 0.23 18.23
N VAL A 52 12.11 1.51 18.01
CA VAL A 52 10.92 2.13 18.61
C VAL A 52 9.78 2.17 17.59
N ARG A 53 8.65 1.54 17.94
CA ARG A 53 7.42 1.65 17.17
C ARG A 53 6.88 3.10 17.27
N PRO A 54 6.50 3.75 16.16
CA PRO A 54 5.87 5.06 16.19
C PRO A 54 4.62 5.07 17.10
N PRO A 55 4.31 6.19 17.78
CA PRO A 55 3.12 6.29 18.62
C PRO A 55 1.86 6.06 17.79
N ASP A 56 0.87 5.37 18.37
CA ASP A 56 -0.43 5.18 17.72
C ASP A 56 -1.17 6.53 17.68
N ASN A 57 -1.10 7.21 16.53
CA ASN A 57 -1.86 8.40 16.21
C ASN A 57 -3.16 8.00 15.49
N THR A 58 -4.04 7.30 16.21
CA THR A 58 -5.41 7.08 15.76
C THR A 58 -6.19 8.39 15.83
N PHE A 59 -6.75 8.81 14.70
CA PHE A 59 -7.77 9.86 14.65
C PHE A 59 -9.09 9.38 15.25
#